data_AF-A0A7Z9IKF1-F1
#
_entry.id   AF-A0A7Z9IKF1-F1
#
_cell.length_a   1.000
_cell.length_b   1.000
_cell.length_c   1.000
_cell.angle_alpha   90.00
_cell.angle_beta   90.00
_cell.angle_gamma   90.00
#
_symmetry.space_group_name_H-M   'P 1'
#
loop_
_entity.id
_entity.type
_entity.pdbx_description
1 polymer ?
#
loop_
_entity_poly.entity_id
_entity_poly.type
_entity_poly.pdbx_seq_one_letter_code
_entity_poly.pdbx_strand_id
1 'polypeptide(L)'
;PPIVVNGVVVVLVGHQPSYGQSRIENVPGDIMGFDAKTGEFLWKFHVIPRPGEVGHETWENDAWRWSGDISTWAPASADPELGLVYMVTNASTVQSYSGHRPGDNLFGGSVLALDVRTGERRWHFQIHRSDQWNYDLPTPPMLMDLTVDGQRIPALIQNTKQGLIFAFNRETGEPIWPIEEREVIQTEVPGNYTSLTQPYPTWPEPVDPIVLNGLTEEFVIDYTPELKQQALEILSQYRVGGLYVPPLPYNHGNDFINNVGCLGGGNIIPHPPVADPSTGMMYASHSRSCSAPGFMRPTNGVDVDDPNYAMPGAGGATPNSTPTTGTTVAAWLPGGGGGGATRNRGP
;
A
#
# COMPACT_ATOMS: atom_id res chain seq x y z
N PRO A 1 -10.24 -6.80 -12.22
CA PRO A 1 -11.38 -7.23 -13.08
C PRO A 1 -12.70 -6.95 -12.35
N PRO A 2 -13.80 -6.62 -13.04
CA PRO A 2 -15.09 -6.45 -12.39
C PRO A 2 -15.59 -7.77 -11.78
N ILE A 3 -16.45 -7.68 -10.77
CA ILE A 3 -17.12 -8.83 -10.14
C ILE A 3 -18.63 -8.67 -10.26
N VAL A 4 -19.34 -9.78 -10.49
CA VAL A 4 -20.82 -9.80 -10.53
C VAL A 4 -21.34 -10.49 -9.29
N VAL A 5 -22.12 -9.77 -8.48
CA VAL A 5 -22.68 -10.28 -7.21
C VAL A 5 -24.12 -9.83 -7.10
N ASN A 6 -25.05 -10.77 -6.84
CA ASN A 6 -26.46 -10.47 -6.60
C ASN A 6 -27.14 -9.59 -7.68
N GLY A 7 -26.70 -9.71 -8.95
CA GLY A 7 -27.22 -8.95 -10.08
C GLY A 7 -26.57 -7.58 -10.30
N VAL A 8 -25.50 -7.25 -9.57
CA VAL A 8 -24.74 -6.00 -9.73
C VAL A 8 -23.35 -6.31 -10.25
N VAL A 9 -22.93 -5.59 -11.29
CA VAL A 9 -21.54 -5.52 -11.75
C VAL A 9 -20.83 -4.44 -10.94
N VAL A 10 -19.88 -4.83 -10.11
CA VAL A 10 -19.01 -3.90 -9.39
C VAL A 10 -17.75 -3.67 -10.23
N VAL A 11 -17.57 -2.43 -10.67
CA VAL A 11 -16.45 -2.01 -11.52
C VAL A 11 -15.32 -1.49 -10.64
N LEU A 12 -14.19 -2.18 -10.76
CA LEU A 12 -12.94 -1.84 -10.10
C LEU A 12 -12.11 -0.95 -11.02
N VAL A 13 -11.38 0.00 -10.45
CA VAL A 13 -10.55 0.97 -11.20
C VAL A 13 -9.08 0.67 -10.94
N GLY A 14 -8.29 0.59 -12.01
CA GLY A 14 -6.84 0.52 -11.95
C GLY A 14 -6.20 1.72 -12.64
N HIS A 15 -5.45 2.52 -11.89
CA HIS A 15 -4.59 3.55 -12.44
C HIS A 15 -3.22 2.98 -12.82
N GLN A 16 -2.50 3.72 -13.65
CA GLN A 16 -1.09 3.45 -13.90
C GLN A 16 -0.31 3.56 -12.58
N PRO A 17 0.69 2.70 -12.33
CA PRO A 17 1.50 2.82 -11.13
C PRO A 17 2.20 4.18 -11.03
N SER A 18 2.00 4.88 -9.91
CA SER A 18 2.50 6.23 -9.64
C SER A 18 4.02 6.29 -9.32
N TYR A 19 4.83 5.32 -9.75
CA TYR A 19 6.25 5.18 -9.34
C TYR A 19 7.17 6.25 -9.91
N GLY A 20 6.83 6.80 -11.08
CA GLY A 20 7.56 7.89 -11.75
C GLY A 20 6.73 9.17 -11.88
N GLN A 21 5.62 9.24 -11.15
CA GLN A 21 4.69 10.34 -11.22
C GLN A 21 5.21 11.54 -10.43
N SER A 22 5.27 12.68 -11.09
CA SER A 22 5.74 13.96 -10.58
C SER A 22 4.61 14.95 -10.37
N ARG A 23 3.48 14.85 -11.09
CA ARG A 23 2.31 15.69 -10.86
C ARG A 23 1.46 15.18 -9.71
N ILE A 24 0.90 16.08 -8.91
CA ILE A 24 0.11 15.72 -7.73
C ILE A 24 -1.37 15.47 -8.07
N GLU A 25 -1.85 15.98 -9.21
CA GLU A 25 -3.26 15.87 -9.57
C GLU A 25 -3.56 14.58 -10.37
N ASN A 26 -4.67 13.91 -10.05
CA ASN A 26 -5.19 12.79 -10.85
C ASN A 26 -6.69 12.59 -10.61
N VAL A 27 -7.32 11.73 -11.40
CA VAL A 27 -8.69 11.28 -11.15
C VAL A 27 -8.74 10.26 -10.00
N PRO A 28 -9.78 10.26 -9.16
CA PRO A 28 -9.94 9.24 -8.10
C PRO A 28 -10.32 7.86 -8.65
N GLY A 29 -9.90 6.79 -7.96
CA GLY A 29 -10.23 5.38 -8.20
C GLY A 29 -11.61 4.96 -7.71
N ASP A 30 -12.60 5.83 -7.86
CA ASP A 30 -13.95 5.62 -7.34
C ASP A 30 -14.58 4.32 -7.86
N ILE A 31 -15.21 3.58 -6.95
CA ILE A 31 -15.82 2.28 -7.26
C ILE A 31 -17.28 2.50 -7.66
N MET A 32 -17.74 1.77 -8.68
CA MET A 32 -19.10 1.94 -9.21
C MET A 32 -19.84 0.62 -9.33
N GLY A 33 -21.15 0.66 -9.12
CA GLY A 33 -22.05 -0.46 -9.31
C GLY A 33 -23.03 -0.22 -10.47
N PHE A 34 -23.26 -1.25 -11.27
CA PHE A 34 -24.20 -1.24 -12.38
C PHE A 34 -25.12 -2.46 -12.34
N ASP A 35 -26.37 -2.32 -12.78
CA ASP A 35 -27.25 -3.47 -12.95
C ASP A 35 -26.70 -4.40 -14.04
N ALA A 36 -26.55 -5.68 -13.72
CA ALA A 36 -25.91 -6.66 -14.60
C ALA A 36 -26.72 -7.02 -15.85
N LYS A 37 -28.03 -6.74 -15.86
CA LYS A 37 -28.92 -7.03 -16.99
C LYS A 37 -29.07 -5.82 -17.91
N THR A 38 -29.19 -4.62 -17.33
CA THR A 38 -29.53 -3.40 -18.08
C THR A 38 -28.31 -2.51 -18.33
N GLY A 39 -27.25 -2.63 -17.54
CA GLY A 39 -26.12 -1.71 -17.54
C GLY A 39 -26.44 -0.35 -16.89
N GLU A 40 -27.58 -0.22 -16.21
CA GLU A 40 -27.96 0.99 -15.50
C GLU A 40 -26.99 1.29 -14.36
N PHE A 41 -26.55 2.54 -14.24
CA PHE A 41 -25.73 2.99 -13.12
C PHE A 41 -26.56 2.98 -11.82
N LEU A 42 -26.05 2.32 -10.79
CA LEU A 42 -26.73 2.19 -9.50
C LEU A 42 -26.13 3.12 -8.45
N TRP A 43 -24.81 3.08 -8.28
CA TRP A 43 -24.14 3.80 -7.22
C TRP A 43 -22.66 4.04 -7.52
N LYS A 44 -22.08 4.99 -6.78
CA LYS A 44 -20.67 5.33 -6.79
C LYS A 44 -20.17 5.54 -5.36
N PHE A 45 -19.09 4.88 -5.01
CA PHE A 45 -18.38 5.07 -3.75
C PHE A 45 -17.14 5.95 -3.99
N HIS A 46 -17.04 7.06 -3.25
CA HIS A 46 -15.89 7.95 -3.32
C HIS A 46 -14.73 7.40 -2.48
N VAL A 47 -13.65 6.99 -3.12
CA VAL A 47 -12.46 6.46 -2.42
C VAL A 47 -11.61 7.57 -1.79
N ILE A 48 -11.72 8.78 -2.33
CA ILE A 48 -11.24 10.02 -1.74
C ILE A 48 -12.47 10.75 -1.17
N PRO A 49 -12.65 10.79 0.16
CA PRO A 49 -13.85 11.33 0.78
C PRO A 49 -14.00 12.84 0.60
N ARG A 50 -15.21 13.25 0.27
CA ARG A 50 -15.62 14.65 0.12
C ARG A 50 -16.08 15.24 1.47
N PRO A 51 -16.20 16.57 1.60
CA PRO A 51 -16.73 17.18 2.80
C PRO A 51 -18.07 16.56 3.23
N GLY A 52 -18.12 16.05 4.47
CA GLY A 52 -19.28 15.36 5.04
C GLY A 52 -19.27 13.82 4.91
N GLU A 53 -18.32 13.26 4.17
CA GLU A 53 -18.11 11.82 4.05
C GLU A 53 -17.09 11.32 5.08
N VAL A 54 -17.21 10.04 5.47
CA VAL A 54 -16.29 9.41 6.44
C VAL A 54 -14.88 9.38 5.90
N GLY A 55 -13.91 9.84 6.70
CA GLY A 55 -12.49 9.85 6.35
C GLY A 55 -11.99 11.16 5.78
N HIS A 56 -12.89 12.11 5.47
CA HIS A 56 -12.53 13.42 4.93
C HIS A 56 -11.58 14.18 5.86
N GLU A 57 -11.76 14.04 7.17
CA GLU A 57 -10.92 14.63 8.20
C GLU A 57 -9.45 14.18 8.16
N THR A 58 -9.16 13.06 7.48
CA THR A 58 -7.80 12.52 7.31
C THR A 58 -7.06 13.12 6.11
N TRP A 59 -7.71 14.01 5.36
CA TRP A 59 -7.13 14.75 4.25
C TRP A 59 -6.96 16.20 4.67
N GLU A 60 -5.78 16.51 5.19
CA GLU A 60 -5.45 17.87 5.58
C GLU A 60 -5.35 18.78 4.35
N ASN A 61 -5.29 20.09 4.59
CA ASN A 61 -5.05 21.15 3.60
C ASN A 61 -5.94 21.15 2.33
N ASP A 62 -7.11 20.51 2.34
CA ASP A 62 -7.96 20.29 1.17
C ASP A 62 -7.38 19.33 0.10
N ALA A 63 -6.40 18.47 0.48
CA ALA A 63 -5.72 17.55 -0.43
C ALA A 63 -6.62 16.64 -1.27
N TRP A 64 -7.81 16.34 -0.77
CA TRP A 64 -8.86 15.58 -1.46
C TRP A 64 -9.28 16.20 -2.81
N ARG A 65 -9.07 17.50 -3.03
CA ARG A 65 -9.54 18.21 -4.24
C ARG A 65 -8.68 17.94 -5.47
N TRP A 66 -7.42 17.63 -5.27
CA TRP A 66 -6.45 17.43 -6.35
C TRP A 66 -5.91 16.01 -6.38
N SER A 67 -5.75 15.37 -5.21
CA SER A 67 -5.26 14.01 -5.15
C SER A 67 -6.19 13.06 -5.89
N GLY A 68 -5.61 12.06 -6.53
CA GLY A 68 -6.36 10.99 -7.19
C GLY A 68 -5.79 9.63 -6.85
N ASP A 69 -5.95 8.68 -7.77
CA ASP A 69 -5.64 7.26 -7.55
C ASP A 69 -6.48 6.69 -6.40
N ILE A 70 -5.93 5.85 -5.51
CA ILE A 70 -6.72 4.98 -4.61
C ILE A 70 -7.52 3.95 -5.43
N SER A 71 -6.82 3.33 -6.37
CA SER A 71 -7.28 2.24 -7.22
C SER A 71 -7.61 0.97 -6.45
N THR A 72 -8.68 0.32 -6.87
CA THR A 72 -9.03 -1.06 -6.53
C THR A 72 -8.55 -2.01 -7.63
N TRP A 73 -7.25 -2.05 -7.92
CA TRP A 73 -6.75 -2.81 -9.08
C TRP A 73 -6.68 -4.33 -8.84
N ALA A 74 -6.51 -4.75 -7.58
CA ALA A 74 -6.52 -6.16 -7.19
C ALA A 74 -7.93 -6.77 -7.35
N PRO A 75 -8.07 -8.08 -7.60
CA PRO A 75 -9.39 -8.71 -7.62
C PRO A 75 -10.18 -8.50 -6.32
N ALA A 76 -11.49 -8.34 -6.44
CA ALA A 76 -12.41 -8.33 -5.29
C ALA A 76 -12.77 -9.76 -4.85
N SER A 77 -13.28 -9.88 -3.63
CA SER A 77 -14.04 -11.04 -3.17
C SER A 77 -15.45 -10.60 -2.74
N ALA A 78 -16.37 -11.53 -2.54
CA ALA A 78 -17.73 -11.21 -2.13
C ALA A 78 -18.35 -12.32 -1.31
N ASP A 79 -19.27 -11.94 -0.43
CA ASP A 79 -20.16 -12.85 0.29
C ASP A 79 -21.61 -12.55 -0.15
N PRO A 80 -22.16 -13.34 -1.09
CA PRO A 80 -23.51 -13.12 -1.61
C PRO A 80 -24.61 -13.24 -0.56
N GLU A 81 -24.40 -14.01 0.52
CA GLU A 81 -25.37 -14.20 1.59
C GLU A 81 -25.47 -12.94 2.45
N LEU A 82 -24.32 -12.32 2.75
CA LEU A 82 -24.27 -11.02 3.45
C LEU A 82 -24.59 -9.83 2.54
N GLY A 83 -24.58 -10.04 1.21
CA GLY A 83 -24.75 -8.96 0.23
C GLY A 83 -23.56 -8.02 0.15
N LEU A 84 -22.37 -8.49 0.52
CA LEU A 84 -21.16 -7.67 0.63
C LEU A 84 -20.14 -7.96 -0.47
N VAL A 85 -19.49 -6.91 -0.95
CA VAL A 85 -18.28 -6.99 -1.78
C VAL A 85 -17.10 -6.42 -1.00
N TYR A 86 -15.98 -7.15 -1.03
CA TYR A 86 -14.74 -6.80 -0.35
C TYR A 86 -13.66 -6.44 -1.35
N MET A 87 -13.01 -5.31 -1.13
CA MET A 87 -11.97 -4.78 -2.02
C MET A 87 -10.82 -4.25 -1.20
N VAL A 88 -9.70 -4.04 -1.88
CA VAL A 88 -8.55 -3.36 -1.33
C VAL A 88 -8.16 -2.20 -2.20
N THR A 89 -7.64 -1.15 -1.57
CA THR A 89 -7.20 0.06 -2.25
C THR A 89 -5.68 0.20 -2.16
N ASN A 90 -5.13 0.88 -3.16
CA ASN A 90 -3.72 1.26 -3.25
C ASN A 90 -3.50 2.65 -2.59
N ALA A 91 -2.28 3.16 -2.65
CA ALA A 91 -1.98 4.52 -2.20
C ALA A 91 -2.44 5.61 -3.18
N SER A 92 -2.66 6.83 -2.67
CA SER A 92 -2.95 8.00 -3.50
C SER A 92 -1.74 8.43 -4.35
N THR A 93 -2.00 9.24 -5.36
CA THR A 93 -1.04 9.88 -6.26
C THR A 93 0.26 10.33 -5.61
N VAL A 94 1.35 10.18 -6.37
CA VAL A 94 2.74 10.37 -5.94
C VAL A 94 3.05 9.47 -4.74
N GLN A 95 3.24 8.18 -5.00
CA GLN A 95 3.46 7.16 -3.97
C GLN A 95 4.88 7.15 -3.39
N SER A 96 5.61 8.25 -3.47
CA SER A 96 6.97 8.40 -2.94
C SER A 96 7.16 9.65 -2.06
N TYR A 97 6.15 10.52 -2.02
CA TYR A 97 6.13 11.77 -1.28
C TYR A 97 4.68 12.13 -0.96
N SER A 98 4.38 12.48 0.28
CA SER A 98 3.01 12.75 0.76
C SER A 98 2.82 14.20 1.19
N GLY A 99 3.82 15.08 1.04
CA GLY A 99 3.74 16.46 1.55
C GLY A 99 2.66 17.34 0.92
N HIS A 100 2.18 17.00 -0.28
CA HIS A 100 1.00 17.63 -0.90
C HIS A 100 -0.33 17.07 -0.39
N ARG A 101 -0.31 16.00 0.41
CA ARG A 101 -1.47 15.31 0.98
C ARG A 101 -1.21 14.88 2.44
N PRO A 102 -0.89 15.79 3.37
CA PRO A 102 -0.68 15.42 4.76
C PRO A 102 -1.94 14.77 5.38
N GLY A 103 -1.72 13.94 6.40
CA GLY A 103 -2.76 13.15 7.08
C GLY A 103 -2.74 11.67 6.67
N ASP A 104 -3.63 10.87 7.27
CA ASP A 104 -3.67 9.42 7.04
C ASP A 104 -4.16 9.04 5.63
N ASN A 105 -4.85 9.94 4.94
CA ASN A 105 -5.36 9.79 3.58
C ASN A 105 -6.30 8.58 3.39
N LEU A 106 -7.27 8.41 4.30
CA LEU A 106 -8.30 7.37 4.19
C LEU A 106 -9.17 7.59 2.94
N PHE A 107 -9.41 6.66 2.02
CA PHE A 107 -9.30 5.20 2.12
C PHE A 107 -8.07 4.60 1.43
N GLY A 108 -6.92 5.25 1.41
CA GLY A 108 -5.68 4.69 0.86
C GLY A 108 -5.22 3.45 1.64
N GLY A 109 -4.68 2.43 0.96
CA GLY A 109 -4.11 1.23 1.60
C GLY A 109 -5.08 0.51 2.55
N SER A 110 -6.36 0.41 2.18
CA SER A 110 -7.45 -0.06 3.04
C SER A 110 -8.09 -1.34 2.53
N VAL A 111 -8.69 -2.11 3.43
CA VAL A 111 -9.72 -3.10 3.13
C VAL A 111 -11.08 -2.42 3.26
N LEU A 112 -11.94 -2.58 2.25
CA LEU A 112 -13.30 -2.03 2.20
C LEU A 112 -14.33 -3.15 2.12
N ALA A 113 -15.42 -3.03 2.87
CA ALA A 113 -16.63 -3.83 2.68
C ALA A 113 -17.81 -2.91 2.33
N LEU A 114 -18.35 -3.09 1.13
CA LEU A 114 -19.49 -2.31 0.64
C LEU A 114 -20.72 -3.20 0.48
N ASP A 115 -21.90 -2.65 0.75
CA ASP A 115 -23.16 -3.25 0.31
C ASP A 115 -23.19 -3.27 -1.22
N VAL A 116 -23.40 -4.44 -1.82
CA VAL A 116 -23.31 -4.60 -3.26
C VAL A 116 -24.42 -3.85 -4.02
N ARG A 117 -25.59 -3.64 -3.40
CA ARG A 117 -26.74 -3.00 -4.05
C ARG A 117 -26.72 -1.49 -3.94
N THR A 118 -26.20 -0.94 -2.85
CA THR A 118 -26.23 0.50 -2.57
C THR A 118 -24.88 1.18 -2.68
N GLY A 119 -23.78 0.42 -2.62
CA GLY A 119 -22.42 0.96 -2.51
C GLY A 119 -22.11 1.53 -1.13
N GLU A 120 -23.01 1.37 -0.15
CA GLU A 120 -22.83 1.89 1.20
C GLU A 120 -21.68 1.17 1.91
N ARG A 121 -20.82 1.94 2.56
CA ARG A 121 -19.71 1.39 3.36
C ARG A 121 -20.25 0.75 4.62
N ARG A 122 -20.11 -0.58 4.71
CA ARG A 122 -20.47 -1.34 5.91
C ARG A 122 -19.38 -1.28 6.95
N TRP A 123 -18.15 -1.56 6.55
CA TRP A 123 -16.97 -1.38 7.38
C TRP A 123 -15.73 -1.17 6.51
N HIS A 124 -14.64 -0.74 7.12
CA HIS A 124 -13.33 -0.66 6.49
C HIS A 124 -12.24 -0.81 7.55
N PHE A 125 -11.02 -1.12 7.12
CA PHE A 125 -9.83 -1.01 7.94
C PHE A 125 -8.67 -0.46 7.11
N GLN A 126 -8.00 0.58 7.59
CA GLN A 126 -6.85 1.16 6.92
C GLN A 126 -5.56 0.46 7.37
N ILE A 127 -4.94 -0.29 6.47
CA ILE A 127 -3.71 -1.04 6.74
C ILE A 127 -2.47 -0.13 6.61
N HIS A 128 -2.48 0.81 5.67
CA HIS A 128 -1.37 1.74 5.48
C HIS A 128 -1.84 3.18 5.60
N ARG A 129 -1.35 3.89 6.61
CA ARG A 129 -1.60 5.33 6.79
C ARG A 129 -0.55 6.15 6.06
N SER A 130 -0.98 7.18 5.32
CA SER A 130 -0.07 8.04 4.55
C SER A 130 0.92 7.23 3.67
N ASP A 131 0.44 6.21 2.95
CA ASP A 131 1.31 5.33 2.18
C ASP A 131 2.13 6.09 1.11
N GLN A 132 3.44 5.86 1.15
CA GLN A 132 4.46 6.39 0.23
C GLN A 132 5.56 5.35 -0.03
N TRP A 133 5.28 4.06 0.19
CA TRP A 133 6.24 2.97 0.06
C TRP A 133 5.87 1.97 -1.03
N ASN A 134 4.81 2.26 -1.81
CA ASN A 134 4.21 1.31 -2.74
C ASN A 134 3.85 0.02 -1.96
N TYR A 135 3.09 0.20 -0.89
CA TYR A 135 2.67 -0.87 -0.01
C TYR A 135 1.28 -1.40 -0.34
N ASP A 136 0.77 -1.08 -1.53
CA ASP A 136 -0.46 -1.59 -2.12
C ASP A 136 -0.74 -3.06 -1.78
N LEU A 137 -2.02 -3.38 -1.59
CA LEU A 137 -2.52 -4.71 -1.27
C LEU A 137 -2.90 -5.41 -2.59
N PRO A 138 -2.07 -6.34 -3.11
CA PRO A 138 -2.21 -6.81 -4.49
C PRO A 138 -3.05 -8.09 -4.61
N THR A 139 -3.65 -8.56 -3.51
CA THR A 139 -4.37 -9.84 -3.45
C THR A 139 -5.79 -9.64 -2.95
N PRO A 140 -6.76 -10.43 -3.47
CA PRO A 140 -8.13 -10.36 -2.98
C PRO A 140 -8.19 -10.69 -1.49
N PRO A 141 -9.08 -10.04 -0.72
CA PRO A 141 -9.40 -10.50 0.62
C PRO A 141 -9.90 -11.95 0.59
N MET A 142 -9.21 -12.86 1.30
CA MET A 142 -9.58 -14.28 1.32
C MET A 142 -10.69 -14.50 2.34
N LEU A 143 -11.78 -15.16 1.92
CA LEU A 143 -12.90 -15.46 2.80
C LEU A 143 -12.83 -16.93 3.21
N MET A 144 -12.79 -17.20 4.51
CA MET A 144 -12.89 -18.55 5.07
C MET A 144 -13.52 -18.50 6.46
N ASP A 145 -14.09 -19.60 6.93
CA ASP A 145 -14.53 -19.68 8.32
C ASP A 145 -13.40 -20.25 9.18
N LEU A 146 -13.01 -19.52 10.21
CA LEU A 146 -11.98 -19.95 11.16
C LEU A 146 -12.62 -20.46 12.45
N THR A 147 -11.96 -21.39 13.12
CA THR A 147 -12.29 -21.74 14.52
C THR A 147 -11.22 -21.13 15.42
N VAL A 148 -11.59 -20.13 16.22
CA VAL A 148 -10.70 -19.44 17.15
C VAL A 148 -11.27 -19.60 18.55
N ASP A 149 -10.50 -20.15 19.48
CA ASP A 149 -10.94 -20.44 20.86
C ASP A 149 -12.27 -21.21 20.95
N GLY A 150 -12.49 -22.13 20.00
CA GLY A 150 -13.71 -22.94 19.91
C GLY A 150 -14.91 -22.24 19.28
N GLN A 151 -14.78 -20.99 18.86
CA GLN A 151 -15.83 -20.23 18.17
C GLN A 151 -15.57 -20.18 16.66
N ARG A 152 -16.62 -20.46 15.87
CA ARG A 152 -16.55 -20.31 14.42
C ARG A 152 -16.76 -18.84 14.05
N ILE A 153 -15.78 -18.25 13.39
CA ILE A 153 -15.78 -16.85 12.96
C ILE A 153 -15.79 -16.81 11.42
N PRO A 154 -16.74 -16.07 10.80
CA PRO A 154 -16.69 -15.83 9.37
C PRO A 154 -15.56 -14.84 9.07
N ALA A 155 -14.39 -15.35 8.67
CA ALA A 155 -13.17 -14.53 8.55
C ALA A 155 -12.99 -13.96 7.14
N LEU A 156 -12.40 -12.78 7.10
CA LEU A 156 -11.71 -12.19 5.97
C LEU A 156 -10.24 -12.04 6.34
N ILE A 157 -9.35 -12.57 5.51
CA ILE A 157 -7.90 -12.55 5.73
C ILE A 157 -7.24 -11.77 4.60
N GLN A 158 -6.51 -10.73 4.97
CA GLN A 158 -5.76 -9.89 4.05
C GLN A 158 -4.26 -10.11 4.25
N ASN A 159 -3.63 -10.77 3.29
CA ASN A 159 -2.17 -10.78 3.18
C ASN A 159 -1.69 -9.46 2.59
N THR A 160 -0.55 -8.97 3.07
CA THR A 160 0.07 -7.73 2.58
C THR A 160 1.36 -8.02 1.81
N LYS A 161 1.78 -7.08 0.96
CA LYS A 161 3.05 -7.14 0.23
C LYS A 161 4.26 -7.18 1.18
N GLN A 162 4.10 -6.62 2.37
CA GLN A 162 5.16 -6.55 3.38
C GLN A 162 5.35 -7.87 4.12
N GLY A 163 4.33 -8.73 4.17
CA GLY A 163 4.34 -9.99 4.92
C GLY A 163 3.64 -9.92 6.28
N LEU A 164 2.88 -8.85 6.55
CA LEU A 164 1.88 -8.85 7.62
C LEU A 164 0.58 -9.50 7.12
N ILE A 165 -0.15 -10.17 8.02
CA ILE A 165 -1.44 -10.78 7.72
C ILE A 165 -2.47 -10.22 8.68
N PHE A 166 -3.50 -9.59 8.14
CA PHE A 166 -4.62 -9.03 8.90
C PHE A 166 -5.82 -9.96 8.79
N ALA A 167 -6.56 -10.14 9.88
CA ALA A 167 -7.75 -10.99 9.89
C ALA A 167 -8.90 -10.28 10.62
N PHE A 168 -10.06 -10.28 9.98
CA PHE A 168 -11.26 -9.60 10.46
C PHE A 168 -12.46 -10.54 10.40
N ASN A 169 -13.45 -10.33 11.26
CA ASN A 169 -14.79 -10.85 10.99
C ASN A 169 -15.33 -10.14 9.73
N ARG A 170 -15.64 -10.89 8.68
CA ARG A 170 -16.04 -10.32 7.38
C ARG A 170 -17.39 -9.61 7.41
N GLU A 171 -18.25 -9.91 8.39
CA GLU A 171 -19.53 -9.24 8.55
C GLU A 171 -19.38 -7.87 9.24
N THR A 172 -18.54 -7.79 10.27
CA THR A 172 -18.47 -6.61 11.16
C THR A 172 -17.24 -5.74 10.94
N GLY A 173 -16.16 -6.29 10.39
CA GLY A 173 -14.87 -5.64 10.27
C GLY A 173 -14.05 -5.65 11.57
N GLU A 174 -14.54 -6.30 12.62
CA GLU A 174 -13.80 -6.42 13.88
C GLU A 174 -12.55 -7.29 13.69
N PRO A 175 -11.36 -6.83 14.16
CA PRO A 175 -10.17 -7.66 14.14
C PRO A 175 -10.37 -8.96 14.93
N ILE A 176 -9.94 -10.09 14.35
CA ILE A 176 -9.98 -11.39 15.05
C ILE A 176 -8.92 -11.43 16.16
N TRP A 177 -7.77 -10.81 15.90
CA TRP A 177 -6.68 -10.65 16.87
C TRP A 177 -6.33 -9.18 17.04
N PRO A 178 -5.71 -8.79 18.16
CA PRO A 178 -5.29 -7.41 18.39
C PRO A 178 -4.42 -6.86 17.27
N ILE A 179 -4.58 -5.56 17.02
CA ILE A 179 -3.74 -4.79 16.11
C ILE A 179 -3.15 -3.65 16.94
N GLU A 180 -1.84 -3.59 17.00
CA GLU A 180 -1.10 -2.60 17.77
C GLU A 180 -0.66 -1.44 16.89
N GLU A 181 -0.72 -0.24 17.45
CA GLU A 181 -0.14 0.96 16.87
C GLU A 181 1.35 1.02 17.23
N ARG A 182 2.23 0.92 16.23
CA ARG A 182 3.68 0.99 16.44
C ARG A 182 4.25 2.25 15.83
N GLU A 183 5.09 2.94 16.58
CA GLU A 183 5.86 4.07 16.06
C GLU A 183 6.77 3.63 14.92
N VAL A 184 6.87 4.48 13.89
CA VAL A 184 7.72 4.26 12.72
C VAL A 184 8.71 5.40 12.55
N ILE A 185 9.78 5.17 11.79
CA ILE A 185 10.79 6.20 11.50
C ILE A 185 10.11 7.36 10.77
N GLN A 186 10.27 8.57 11.30
CA GLN A 186 9.67 9.77 10.73
C GLN A 186 10.54 10.37 9.62
N THR A 187 9.90 10.99 8.63
CA THR A 187 10.60 11.58 7.49
C THR A 187 11.45 12.80 7.88
N GLU A 188 12.62 12.93 7.26
CA GLU A 188 13.50 14.10 7.38
C GLU A 188 13.49 14.97 6.10
N VAL A 189 12.69 14.58 5.11
CA VAL A 189 12.55 15.31 3.85
C VAL A 189 11.69 16.55 4.09
N PRO A 190 12.19 17.77 3.84
CA PRO A 190 11.45 18.99 4.16
C PRO A 190 10.05 19.04 3.54
N GLY A 191 9.04 19.23 4.39
CA GLY A 191 7.65 19.30 4.00
C GLY A 191 7.01 17.96 3.61
N ASN A 192 7.72 16.83 3.73
CA ASN A 192 7.09 15.51 3.61
C ASN A 192 6.28 15.17 4.87
N TYR A 193 5.33 14.24 4.76
CA TYR A 193 4.52 13.77 5.88
C TYR A 193 4.68 12.25 6.10
N THR A 194 4.72 11.82 7.35
CA THR A 194 4.62 10.39 7.72
C THR A 194 3.65 10.29 8.89
N SER A 195 2.81 9.26 8.89
CA SER A 195 2.03 8.92 10.08
C SER A 195 2.97 8.60 11.25
N LEU A 196 2.59 9.00 12.46
CA LEU A 196 3.34 8.72 13.68
C LEU A 196 3.40 7.22 13.97
N THR A 197 2.29 6.51 13.73
CA THR A 197 2.17 5.07 13.95
C THR A 197 1.56 4.35 12.76
N GLN A 198 1.83 3.05 12.69
CA GLN A 198 1.23 2.14 11.71
C GLN A 198 0.64 0.92 12.44
N PRO A 199 -0.40 0.29 11.86
CA PRO A 199 -1.04 -0.87 12.46
C PRO A 199 -0.20 -2.13 12.22
N TYR A 200 0.01 -2.91 13.28
CA TYR A 200 0.69 -4.21 13.24
C TYR A 200 -0.20 -5.28 13.90
N PRO A 201 -0.63 -6.30 13.16
CA PRO A 201 -1.40 -7.40 13.74
C PRO A 201 -0.49 -8.21 14.67
N THR A 202 -1.03 -8.65 15.82
CA THR A 202 -0.28 -9.49 16.77
C THR A 202 -0.30 -10.96 16.38
N TRP A 203 -1.28 -11.38 15.58
CA TRP A 203 -1.42 -12.75 15.10
C TRP A 203 -2.15 -12.81 13.75
N PRO A 204 -1.78 -13.74 12.84
CA PRO A 204 -0.61 -14.61 12.93
C PRO A 204 0.70 -13.80 12.90
N GLU A 205 1.79 -14.44 13.34
CA GLU A 205 3.12 -13.86 13.20
C GLU A 205 3.38 -13.45 11.73
N PRO A 206 4.17 -12.40 11.50
CA PRO A 206 4.53 -12.01 10.14
C PRO A 206 5.19 -13.17 9.40
N VAL A 207 5.01 -13.22 8.08
CA VAL A 207 5.64 -14.22 7.19
C VAL A 207 7.17 -14.24 7.36
N ASP A 208 7.75 -13.10 7.73
CA ASP A 208 9.15 -12.98 8.14
C ASP A 208 9.28 -11.98 9.29
N PRO A 209 9.84 -12.34 10.46
CA PRO A 209 10.01 -11.42 11.60
C PRO A 209 10.93 -10.23 11.30
N ILE A 210 11.72 -10.27 10.21
CA ILE A 210 12.56 -9.14 9.79
C ILE A 210 11.78 -7.84 9.57
N VAL A 211 10.48 -7.93 9.27
CA VAL A 211 9.61 -6.76 9.02
C VAL A 211 9.34 -5.95 10.30
N LEU A 212 9.58 -6.53 11.47
CA LEU A 212 9.28 -5.88 12.75
C LEU A 212 10.36 -4.87 13.14
N ASN A 213 11.64 -5.26 13.01
CA ASN A 213 12.78 -4.48 13.52
C ASN A 213 13.91 -4.30 12.48
N GLY A 214 13.75 -4.85 11.27
CA GLY A 214 14.75 -4.79 10.21
C GLY A 214 15.87 -5.80 10.37
N LEU A 215 16.98 -5.53 9.70
CA LEU A 215 18.18 -6.37 9.67
C LEU A 215 18.96 -6.26 11.00
N THR A 216 18.46 -6.87 12.07
CA THR A 216 19.13 -6.96 13.38
C THR A 216 20.28 -7.99 13.35
N GLU A 217 21.05 -8.09 14.43
CA GLU A 217 22.16 -9.06 14.55
C GLU A 217 21.73 -10.52 14.27
N GLU A 218 20.49 -10.88 14.58
CA GLU A 218 19.87 -12.18 14.27
C GLU A 218 19.90 -12.53 12.78
N PHE A 219 19.76 -11.53 11.90
CA PHE A 219 19.64 -11.72 10.46
C PHE A 219 20.97 -11.50 9.72
N VAL A 220 22.03 -11.15 10.45
CA VAL A 220 23.36 -10.91 9.88
C VAL A 220 24.08 -12.25 9.67
N ILE A 221 24.79 -12.36 8.55
CA ILE A 221 25.60 -13.54 8.19
C ILE A 221 26.60 -13.90 9.30
N ASP A 222 26.68 -15.17 9.67
CA ASP A 222 27.45 -15.66 10.81
C ASP A 222 28.37 -16.86 10.49
N TYR A 223 28.70 -17.07 9.21
CA TYR A 223 29.55 -18.19 8.77
C TYR A 223 30.89 -18.26 9.49
N THR A 224 31.47 -17.09 9.86
CA THR A 224 32.57 -16.99 10.81
C THR A 224 32.38 -15.75 11.70
N PRO A 225 33.00 -15.69 12.89
CA PRO A 225 32.97 -14.50 13.74
C PRO A 225 33.49 -13.24 13.03
N GLU A 226 34.52 -13.36 12.19
CA GLU A 226 35.12 -12.23 11.47
C GLU A 226 34.18 -11.68 10.38
N LEU A 227 33.44 -12.54 9.68
CA LEU A 227 32.44 -12.12 8.70
C LEU A 227 31.24 -11.44 9.37
N LYS A 228 30.79 -11.98 10.52
CA LYS A 228 29.73 -11.35 11.31
C LYS A 228 30.13 -9.96 11.77
N GLN A 229 31.36 -9.81 12.28
CA GLN A 229 31.89 -8.52 12.71
C GLN A 229 31.96 -7.51 11.56
N GLN A 230 32.47 -7.90 10.39
CA GLN A 230 32.50 -7.02 9.21
C GLN A 230 31.10 -6.60 8.75
N ALA A 231 30.13 -7.52 8.80
CA ALA A 231 28.76 -7.20 8.42
C ALA A 231 28.10 -6.23 9.43
N LEU A 232 28.35 -6.40 10.72
CA LEU A 232 27.89 -5.46 11.76
C LEU A 232 28.56 -4.09 11.63
N GLU A 233 29.83 -4.03 11.24
CA GLU A 233 30.55 -2.76 10.96
C GLU A 233 30.01 -2.02 9.74
N ILE A 234 29.54 -2.75 8.72
CA ILE A 234 28.85 -2.13 7.58
C ILE A 234 27.47 -1.65 8.01
N LEU A 235 26.72 -2.48 8.74
CA LEU A 235 25.37 -2.17 9.17
C LEU A 235 25.31 -0.96 10.10
N SER A 236 26.33 -0.77 10.96
CA SER A 236 26.41 0.38 11.87
C SER A 236 26.48 1.74 11.18
N GLN A 237 26.76 1.76 9.87
CA GLN A 237 26.74 2.97 9.04
C GLN A 237 25.32 3.37 8.61
N TYR A 238 24.29 2.60 8.96
CA TYR A 238 22.90 2.82 8.54
C TYR A 238 21.96 2.91 9.74
N ARG A 239 20.86 3.65 9.57
CA ARG A 239 19.72 3.59 10.49
C ARG A 239 18.78 2.47 10.05
N VAL A 240 18.76 1.38 10.79
CA VAL A 240 17.94 0.20 10.47
C VAL A 240 16.53 0.36 11.02
N GLY A 241 15.54 0.04 10.20
CA GLY A 241 14.15 -0.12 10.60
C GLY A 241 13.51 -1.34 9.94
N GLY A 242 12.33 -1.74 10.43
CA GLY A 242 11.51 -2.76 9.80
C GLY A 242 10.79 -2.23 8.57
N LEU A 243 9.46 -2.17 8.64
CA LEU A 243 8.62 -1.51 7.64
C LEU A 243 8.61 0.01 7.81
N TYR A 244 8.02 0.70 6.82
CA TYR A 244 7.72 2.13 6.84
C TYR A 244 8.94 3.04 7.03
N VAL A 245 10.09 2.62 6.49
CA VAL A 245 11.33 3.39 6.52
C VAL A 245 11.27 4.49 5.44
N PRO A 246 11.27 5.79 5.79
CA PRO A 246 11.19 6.86 4.81
C PRO A 246 12.54 7.09 4.10
N PRO A 247 12.55 7.66 2.90
CA PRO A 247 13.79 8.12 2.28
C PRO A 247 14.34 9.37 2.99
N LEU A 248 15.65 9.61 2.86
CA LEU A 248 16.33 10.83 3.32
C LEU A 248 16.47 11.85 2.19
N PRO A 249 16.56 13.16 2.49
CA PRO A 249 17.00 14.13 1.49
C PRO A 249 18.47 13.88 1.10
N TYR A 250 18.82 14.02 -0.18
CA TYR A 250 20.17 13.72 -0.70
C TYR A 250 21.33 14.43 0.03
N ASN A 251 21.07 15.58 0.63
CA ASN A 251 22.03 16.41 1.35
C ASN A 251 21.79 16.38 2.88
N HIS A 252 21.29 15.27 3.43
CA HIS A 252 21.11 15.13 4.88
C HIS A 252 22.45 15.26 5.63
N GLY A 253 22.38 15.72 6.89
CA GLY A 253 23.55 15.94 7.76
C GLY A 253 23.81 14.85 8.79
N ASN A 254 23.15 13.69 8.65
CA ASN A 254 23.26 12.59 9.60
C ASN A 254 24.67 11.94 9.61
N ASP A 255 24.97 11.26 10.71
CA ASP A 255 26.18 10.44 10.90
C ASP A 255 26.07 9.04 10.27
N PHE A 256 24.87 8.61 9.92
CA PHE A 256 24.59 7.41 9.11
C PHE A 256 24.37 7.75 7.63
N ILE A 257 24.68 6.81 6.75
CA ILE A 257 24.64 6.95 5.28
C ILE A 257 23.20 7.02 4.77
N ASN A 258 22.33 6.11 5.23
CA ASN A 258 20.94 6.06 4.82
C ASN A 258 20.10 5.28 5.84
N ASN A 259 18.80 5.28 5.66
CA ASN A 259 17.93 4.32 6.31
C ASN A 259 17.94 2.98 5.55
N VAL A 260 17.70 1.88 6.24
CA VAL A 260 17.49 0.56 5.63
C VAL A 260 16.20 -0.03 6.16
N GLY A 261 15.31 -0.43 5.25
CA GLY A 261 14.07 -1.14 5.57
C GLY A 261 14.04 -2.53 4.95
N CYS A 262 13.18 -3.40 5.49
CA CYS A 262 13.06 -4.80 5.06
C CYS A 262 11.60 -5.23 4.85
N LEU A 263 11.39 -6.11 3.87
CA LEU A 263 10.12 -6.76 3.53
C LEU A 263 10.23 -8.28 3.69
N GLY A 264 9.13 -8.95 4.04
CA GLY A 264 9.05 -10.40 4.29
C GLY A 264 8.14 -11.19 3.35
N GLY A 265 7.22 -10.54 2.63
CA GLY A 265 6.34 -11.19 1.64
C GLY A 265 6.82 -11.02 0.18
N GLY A 266 7.33 -9.84 -0.15
CA GLY A 266 7.73 -9.46 -1.51
C GLY A 266 6.54 -9.06 -2.39
N ASN A 267 6.78 -8.87 -3.70
CA ASN A 267 5.68 -8.67 -4.64
C ASN A 267 4.92 -9.99 -4.82
N ILE A 268 3.83 -10.17 -4.06
CA ILE A 268 3.03 -11.39 -4.05
C ILE A 268 2.12 -11.55 -5.29
N ILE A 269 2.23 -10.67 -6.30
CA ILE A 269 1.47 -10.79 -7.57
C ILE A 269 1.72 -12.13 -8.28
N PRO A 270 2.97 -12.54 -8.58
CA PRO A 270 3.25 -13.84 -9.20
C PRO A 270 3.02 -15.04 -8.28
N HIS A 271 2.93 -14.83 -6.97
CA HIS A 271 2.82 -15.90 -5.98
C HIS A 271 1.80 -15.51 -4.88
N PRO A 272 0.52 -15.34 -5.25
CA PRO A 272 -0.50 -14.91 -4.30
C PRO A 272 -0.70 -15.98 -3.22
N PRO A 273 -1.07 -15.58 -1.99
CA PRO A 273 -1.40 -16.54 -0.95
C PRO A 273 -2.61 -17.37 -1.38
N VAL A 274 -2.68 -18.59 -0.85
CA VAL A 274 -3.83 -19.48 -1.02
C VAL A 274 -4.32 -19.96 0.33
N ALA A 275 -5.60 -20.28 0.39
CA ALA A 275 -6.29 -20.72 1.59
C ALA A 275 -7.00 -22.04 1.32
N ASP A 276 -6.92 -22.98 2.28
CA ASP A 276 -7.73 -24.18 2.31
C ASP A 276 -8.81 -24.04 3.40
N PRO A 277 -10.06 -23.74 3.01
CA PRO A 277 -11.15 -23.54 3.96
C PRO A 277 -11.58 -24.83 4.67
N SER A 278 -11.16 -26.02 4.20
CA SER A 278 -11.48 -27.28 4.87
C SER A 278 -10.59 -27.56 6.07
N THR A 279 -9.38 -27.02 6.07
CA THR A 279 -8.39 -27.15 7.15
C THR A 279 -8.21 -25.86 7.95
N GLY A 280 -8.69 -24.73 7.44
CA GLY A 280 -8.46 -23.41 8.05
C GLY A 280 -7.02 -22.92 7.89
N MET A 281 -6.27 -23.49 6.93
CA MET A 281 -4.87 -23.18 6.69
C MET A 281 -4.70 -22.16 5.57
N MET A 282 -3.78 -21.22 5.76
CA MET A 282 -3.32 -20.29 4.73
C MET A 282 -1.85 -20.57 4.40
N TYR A 283 -1.50 -20.46 3.12
CA TYR A 283 -0.13 -20.58 2.62
C TYR A 283 0.25 -19.25 1.99
N ALA A 284 1.30 -18.63 2.52
CA ALA A 284 1.85 -17.37 2.03
C ALA A 284 3.24 -17.59 1.43
N SER A 285 3.54 -16.86 0.36
CA SER A 285 4.90 -16.83 -0.19
C SER A 285 5.81 -16.02 0.73
N HIS A 286 6.99 -16.58 1.01
CA HIS A 286 8.04 -15.90 1.75
C HIS A 286 9.06 -15.30 0.78
N SER A 287 9.37 -14.02 0.97
CA SER A 287 10.46 -13.36 0.25
C SER A 287 11.05 -12.24 1.10
N ARG A 288 12.31 -12.44 1.49
CA ARG A 288 13.07 -11.44 2.22
C ARG A 288 13.79 -10.50 1.26
N SER A 289 13.58 -9.20 1.44
CA SER A 289 14.39 -8.17 0.77
C SER A 289 14.63 -7.00 1.72
N CYS A 290 15.87 -6.54 1.80
CA CYS A 290 16.23 -5.34 2.54
C CYS A 290 16.93 -4.37 1.58
N SER A 291 16.59 -3.11 1.65
CA SER A 291 17.19 -2.08 0.79
C SER A 291 17.17 -0.72 1.45
N ALA A 292 18.15 0.10 1.08
CA ALA A 292 18.10 1.53 1.35
C ALA A 292 17.27 2.21 0.26
N PRO A 293 16.26 3.02 0.60
CA PRO A 293 15.51 3.77 -0.40
C PRO A 293 16.43 4.78 -1.10
N GLY A 294 16.05 5.16 -2.33
CA GLY A 294 16.70 6.26 -3.04
C GLY A 294 16.58 7.56 -2.27
N PHE A 295 17.60 8.42 -2.34
CA PHE A 295 17.54 9.74 -1.72
C PHE A 295 16.51 10.63 -2.43
N MET A 296 15.76 11.42 -1.68
CA MET A 296 14.87 12.43 -2.24
C MET A 296 15.67 13.63 -2.73
N ARG A 297 15.27 14.16 -3.89
CA ARG A 297 15.80 15.39 -4.47
C ARG A 297 14.67 16.38 -4.72
N PRO A 298 14.90 17.68 -4.54
CA PRO A 298 13.89 18.68 -4.86
C PRO A 298 13.64 18.66 -6.37
N THR A 299 12.38 18.71 -6.77
CA THR A 299 12.02 18.75 -8.20
C THR A 299 12.31 20.13 -8.80
N ASN A 300 12.34 21.18 -7.97
CA ASN A 300 12.40 22.57 -8.41
C ASN A 300 11.32 22.93 -9.44
N GLY A 301 10.15 22.27 -9.35
CA GLY A 301 9.05 22.45 -10.29
C GLY A 301 9.29 21.84 -11.68
N VAL A 302 10.34 21.04 -11.86
CA VAL A 302 10.60 20.33 -13.11
C VAL A 302 9.70 19.11 -13.19
N ASP A 303 8.76 19.15 -14.12
CA ASP A 303 7.92 18.02 -14.50
C ASP A 303 8.76 16.97 -15.23
N VAL A 304 8.68 15.73 -14.77
CA VAL A 304 9.39 14.58 -15.34
C VAL A 304 8.44 13.47 -15.78
N ASP A 305 7.12 13.74 -15.76
CA ASP A 305 6.14 12.83 -16.35
C ASP A 305 6.37 12.78 -17.87
N ASP A 306 6.44 11.57 -18.46
CA ASP A 306 6.70 11.44 -19.90
C ASP A 306 5.53 12.05 -20.71
N PRO A 307 5.81 13.09 -21.52
CA PRO A 307 4.77 13.80 -22.26
C PRO A 307 4.10 12.94 -23.36
N ASN A 308 4.67 11.78 -23.73
CA ASN A 308 4.14 10.91 -24.77
C ASN A 308 3.09 9.91 -24.28
N TYR A 309 2.82 9.84 -22.97
CA TYR A 309 1.80 8.94 -22.41
C TYR A 309 0.35 9.29 -22.82
N ALA A 310 0.09 10.50 -23.32
CA ALA A 310 -1.28 11.00 -23.51
C ALA A 310 -1.89 10.75 -24.90
N MET A 311 -1.20 10.14 -25.87
CA MET A 311 -1.72 10.00 -27.24
C MET A 311 -2.30 8.59 -27.50
N PRO A 312 -3.62 8.44 -27.64
CA PRO A 312 -4.22 7.18 -28.08
C PRO A 312 -3.70 6.78 -29.46
N GLY A 313 -3.34 5.50 -29.61
CA GLY A 313 -3.01 4.96 -30.92
C GLY A 313 -4.25 4.95 -31.83
N ALA A 314 -4.05 4.72 -33.14
CA ALA A 314 -5.13 4.69 -34.14
C ALA A 314 -6.26 3.66 -33.85
N GLY A 315 -6.06 2.72 -32.91
CA GLY A 315 -7.06 1.75 -32.46
C GLY A 315 -7.92 2.20 -31.27
N GLY A 316 -7.84 3.46 -30.83
CA GLY A 316 -8.65 4.00 -29.72
C GLY A 316 -8.25 3.50 -28.33
N ALA A 317 -7.35 2.51 -28.24
CA ALA A 317 -6.64 2.20 -27.02
C ALA A 317 -5.51 3.21 -26.83
N THR A 318 -5.55 3.94 -25.72
CA THR A 318 -4.36 4.56 -25.16
C THR A 318 -3.28 3.48 -25.00
N PRO A 319 -1.99 3.76 -25.30
CA PRO A 319 -0.91 3.05 -24.62
C PRO A 319 -1.21 3.03 -23.11
N ASN A 320 -0.73 2.03 -22.37
CA ASN A 320 -1.01 1.76 -20.95
C ASN A 320 -0.76 2.93 -19.96
N SER A 321 -1.45 4.05 -20.11
CA SER A 321 -1.20 5.26 -19.34
C SER A 321 -2.44 6.12 -19.25
N THR A 322 -2.96 6.22 -18.04
CA THR A 322 -3.82 7.34 -17.65
C THR A 322 -2.87 8.44 -17.21
N PRO A 323 -2.75 9.56 -17.96
CA PRO A 323 -1.93 10.67 -17.50
C PRO A 323 -2.52 11.18 -16.19
N THR A 324 -1.63 11.58 -15.28
CA THR A 324 -1.96 12.54 -14.23
C THR A 324 -2.74 13.70 -14.81
N THR A 325 -3.65 14.24 -14.01
CA THR A 325 -4.32 15.49 -14.37
C THR A 325 -3.45 16.65 -13.89
N GLY A 326 -3.83 17.87 -14.25
CA GLY A 326 -3.15 19.07 -13.76
C GLY A 326 -1.70 19.23 -14.22
N THR A 327 -0.97 20.11 -13.51
CA THR A 327 0.39 20.54 -13.86
C THR A 327 1.25 20.79 -12.63
N THR A 328 0.75 20.54 -11.42
CA THR A 328 1.44 20.90 -10.19
C THR A 328 2.41 19.80 -9.82
N VAL A 329 3.70 20.12 -9.83
CA VAL A 329 4.77 19.16 -9.56
C VAL A 329 4.98 19.02 -8.05
N ALA A 330 5.08 17.77 -7.57
CA ALA A 330 5.45 17.44 -6.20
C ALA A 330 6.79 18.09 -5.83
N ALA A 331 6.96 18.53 -4.58
CA ALA A 331 8.17 19.25 -4.18
C ALA A 331 9.44 18.37 -4.22
N TRP A 332 9.28 17.06 -4.01
CA TRP A 332 10.37 16.09 -3.95
C TRP A 332 10.04 14.82 -4.70
N LEU A 333 11.06 14.20 -5.31
CA LEU A 333 10.97 12.88 -5.93
C LEU A 333 12.23 12.05 -5.61
N PRO A 334 12.15 10.72 -5.70
CA PRO A 334 13.32 9.86 -5.61
C PRO A 334 14.34 10.20 -6.72
N GLY A 335 15.53 10.62 -6.31
CA GLY A 335 16.69 10.72 -7.19
C GLY A 335 17.45 9.39 -7.18
N GLY A 336 17.92 8.93 -8.35
CA GLY A 336 18.77 7.74 -8.43
C GLY A 336 19.96 7.77 -7.44
N GLY A 337 20.41 6.60 -7.00
CA GLY A 337 21.50 6.46 -6.01
C GLY A 337 21.07 5.89 -4.65
N GLY A 338 20.12 4.92 -4.63
CA GLY A 338 19.86 4.12 -3.43
C GLY A 338 21.13 3.36 -3.03
N GLY A 339 21.67 3.69 -1.86
CA GLY A 339 22.91 3.13 -1.32
C GLY A 339 22.73 1.70 -0.82
N GLY A 340 22.59 0.75 -1.74
CA GLY A 340 23.09 -0.60 -1.50
C GLY A 340 24.57 -0.63 -1.88
N ALA A 341 25.40 -1.36 -1.12
CA ALA A 341 26.84 -1.48 -1.36
C ALA A 341 27.17 -2.19 -2.70
N THR A 342 26.89 -1.56 -3.84
CA THR A 342 27.62 -1.86 -5.07
C THR A 342 28.90 -1.04 -5.02
N ARG A 343 30.01 -1.74 -4.74
CA ARG A 343 31.38 -1.23 -4.84
C ARG A 343 31.49 -0.17 -5.94
N ASN A 344 32.04 0.98 -5.57
CA ASN A 344 32.88 1.77 -6.47
C ASN A 344 33.83 0.79 -7.18
N ARG A 345 33.52 0.43 -8.43
CA ARG A 345 34.59 0.05 -9.35
C ARG A 345 35.22 1.37 -9.76
N GLY A 346 36.35 1.66 -9.11
CA GLY A 346 37.30 2.64 -9.60
C GLY A 346 37.76 2.32 -11.02
N PRO A 347 38.48 3.26 -11.64
CA PRO A 347 38.50 3.54 -13.08
C PRO A 347 38.78 2.36 -14.00
#